data_AF-A0AAD7FV39-F1
#
_entry.id   AF-A0AAD7FV39-F1
#
_cell.length_a   1.000
_cell.length_b   1.000
_cell.length_c   1.000
_cell.angle_alpha   90.00
_cell.angle_beta   90.00
_cell.angle_gamma   90.00
#
_symmetry.space_group_name_H-M   'P 1'
#
loop_
_entity.id
_entity.type
_entity.pdbx_description
1 polymer ?
#
loop_
_entity_poly.entity_id
_entity_poly.type
_entity_poly.pdbx_seq_one_letter_code
_entity_poly.pdbx_strand_id
1 'polypeptide(L)'
;MITLWLDIDNTLYSAQSGISAHMGKKIHQYFLGMGLEEEEASALHLQYYTKYGLALRGLMLHHDVDPLDFDRKCDQSLPLEDLIKPDPALRKLLQDIDRSKIRLHAERVLRILNLDDQIEGLIFCDYTQPNFSCKPDPEFYHQAMEKAGVTDPSTCYL
;
A
#
# COMPACT_ATOMS: atom_id res chain seq x y z
N MET A 1 -1.41 -14.28 -21.54
CA MET A 1 -2.56 -13.61 -20.88
C MET A 1 -2.06 -12.24 -20.45
N ILE A 2 -2.83 -11.18 -20.67
CA ILE A 2 -2.46 -9.82 -20.24
C ILE A 2 -2.80 -9.67 -18.75
N THR A 3 -1.95 -8.97 -17.98
CA THR A 3 -2.19 -8.65 -16.56
C THR A 3 -2.17 -7.14 -16.35
N LEU A 4 -3.19 -6.59 -15.71
CA LEU A 4 -3.29 -5.20 -15.29
C LEU A 4 -3.11 -5.12 -13.76
N TRP A 5 -2.04 -4.47 -13.36
CA TRP A 5 -1.74 -4.13 -11.97
C TRP A 5 -2.30 -2.74 -11.71
N LEU A 6 -3.06 -2.54 -10.65
CA LEU A 6 -3.36 -1.17 -10.19
C LEU A 6 -2.86 -0.99 -8.77
N ASP A 7 -2.28 0.18 -8.53
CA ASP A 7 -2.07 0.64 -7.17
C ASP A 7 -3.41 0.97 -6.50
N ILE A 8 -3.40 1.11 -5.18
CA ILE A 8 -4.59 1.52 -4.41
C ILE A 8 -4.48 2.97 -4.01
N ASP A 9 -3.46 3.30 -3.22
CA ASP A 9 -3.40 4.60 -2.58
C ASP A 9 -3.20 5.70 -3.61
N ASN A 10 -4.06 6.74 -3.55
CA ASN A 10 -4.10 7.83 -4.52
C ASN A 10 -4.39 7.40 -5.97
N THR A 11 -4.83 6.15 -6.19
CA THR A 11 -5.16 5.58 -7.51
C THR A 11 -6.62 5.19 -7.60
N LEU A 12 -7.10 4.31 -6.71
CA LEU A 12 -8.52 3.92 -6.64
C LEU A 12 -9.37 4.95 -5.90
N TYR A 13 -8.74 5.93 -5.28
CA TYR A 13 -9.37 7.09 -4.69
C TYR A 13 -8.49 8.32 -4.90
N SER A 14 -9.11 9.50 -4.85
CA SER A 14 -8.40 10.76 -5.08
C SER A 14 -7.34 11.03 -4.01
N ALA A 15 -6.18 11.57 -4.41
CA ALA A 15 -5.18 12.10 -3.50
C ALA A 15 -5.72 13.23 -2.58
N GLN A 16 -6.85 13.83 -2.96
CA GLN A 16 -7.55 14.85 -2.17
C GLN A 16 -8.43 14.25 -1.06
N SER A 17 -8.48 12.92 -0.92
CA SER A 17 -9.19 12.22 0.18
C SER A 17 -8.64 12.55 1.57
N GLY A 18 -7.43 13.11 1.65
CA GLY A 18 -6.75 13.41 2.91
C GLY A 18 -6.09 12.21 3.58
N ILE A 19 -6.24 10.99 3.03
CA ILE A 19 -5.66 9.75 3.59
C ILE A 19 -4.15 9.89 3.80
N SER A 20 -3.41 10.35 2.78
CA SER A 20 -1.96 10.55 2.87
C SER A 20 -1.56 11.52 4.00
N ALA A 21 -2.36 12.55 4.26
CA ALA A 21 -2.11 13.49 5.36
C ALA A 21 -2.39 12.85 6.73
N HIS A 22 -3.44 12.04 6.85
CA HIS A 22 -3.70 11.26 8.07
C HIS A 22 -2.60 10.22 8.32
N MET A 23 -2.17 9.50 7.29
CA MET A 23 -1.07 8.54 7.36
C MET A 23 0.21 9.23 7.83
N GLY A 24 0.59 10.35 7.22
CA GLY A 24 1.77 11.11 7.62
C GLY A 24 1.75 11.51 9.09
N LYS A 25 0.61 11.95 9.62
CA LYS A 25 0.44 12.28 11.04
C LYS A 25 0.61 11.05 11.94
N LYS A 26 0.02 9.91 11.55
CA LYS A 26 0.12 8.66 12.33
C LYS A 26 1.55 8.13 12.37
N ILE A 27 2.24 8.11 11.23
CA ILE A 27 3.65 7.72 11.15
C ILE A 27 4.50 8.66 12.01
N HIS A 28 4.30 9.98 11.89
CA HIS A 28 5.03 10.95 12.71
C HIS A 28 4.81 10.71 14.21
N GLN A 29 3.56 10.52 14.64
CA GLN A 29 3.24 10.18 16.03
C GLN A 29 3.88 8.87 16.49
N TYR A 30 4.02 7.89 15.60
CA TYR A 30 4.72 6.64 15.91
C TYR A 30 6.19 6.91 16.22
N PHE A 31 6.87 7.71 15.39
CA PHE A 31 8.28 8.08 15.59
C PHE A 31 8.48 8.85 16.91
N LEU A 32 7.61 9.81 17.22
CA LEU A 32 7.62 10.50 18.53
C LEU A 32 7.39 9.52 19.69
N GLY A 33 6.51 8.53 19.51
CA GLY A 33 6.25 7.47 20.49
C GLY A 33 7.46 6.55 20.75
N MET A 34 8.43 6.51 19.84
CA MET A 34 9.72 5.84 20.05
C MET A 34 10.70 6.70 20.88
N GLY A 35 10.34 7.93 21.23
CA GLY A 35 11.17 8.87 21.98
C GLY A 35 12.06 9.77 21.11
N LEU A 36 11.77 9.86 19.80
CA LEU A 36 12.47 10.78 18.90
C LEU A 36 11.93 12.21 19.07
N GLU A 37 12.82 13.19 18.92
CA GLU A 37 12.45 14.61 18.88
C GLU A 37 11.75 14.96 17.55
N GLU A 38 10.99 16.06 17.52
CA GLU A 38 10.16 16.46 16.37
C GLU A 38 10.93 16.56 15.04
N GLU A 39 12.10 17.22 15.06
CA GLU A 39 12.94 17.39 13.88
C GLU A 39 13.55 16.05 13.43
N GLU A 40 13.95 15.20 14.38
CA GLU A 40 14.52 13.89 14.09
C GLU A 40 13.47 12.94 13.50
N ALA A 41 12.27 12.91 14.09
CA ALA A 41 11.14 12.12 13.59
C ALA A 41 10.79 12.51 12.15
N SER A 42 10.72 13.81 11.87
CA SER A 42 10.45 14.34 10.53
C SER A 42 11.54 13.95 9.53
N ALA A 43 12.81 14.11 9.92
CA ALA A 43 13.95 13.79 9.07
C ALA A 43 14.05 12.30 8.77
N LEU A 44 13.89 11.44 9.77
CA LEU A 44 13.96 9.98 9.60
C LEU A 44 12.78 9.45 8.79
N HIS A 45 11.56 9.96 9.00
CA HIS A 45 10.41 9.58 8.18
C HIS A 45 10.68 9.88 6.70
N LEU A 46 11.10 11.11 6.38
CA LEU A 46 11.44 11.48 5.00
C LEU A 46 12.57 10.61 4.44
N GLN A 47 13.64 10.43 5.21
CA GLN A 47 14.79 9.63 4.80
C GLN A 47 14.39 8.18 4.49
N TYR A 48 13.62 7.54 5.36
CA TYR A 48 13.22 6.14 5.18
C TYR A 48 12.22 5.97 4.04
N TYR A 49 11.26 6.90 3.91
CA TYR A 49 10.35 6.89 2.78
C TYR A 49 11.11 7.06 1.44
N THR A 50 11.99 8.05 1.33
CA THR A 50 12.74 8.31 0.09
C THR A 50 13.70 7.17 -0.25
N LYS A 51 14.37 6.58 0.75
CA LYS A 51 15.38 5.55 0.52
C LYS A 51 14.78 4.17 0.27
N TYR A 52 13.72 3.81 0.99
CA TYR A 52 13.18 2.45 1.00
C TYR A 52 11.78 2.33 0.37
N GLY A 53 11.14 3.44 0.00
CA GLY A 53 9.76 3.47 -0.53
C GLY A 53 8.68 3.35 0.55
N LEU A 54 9.04 2.84 1.74
CA LEU A 54 8.14 2.66 2.88
C LEU A 54 8.90 2.96 4.18
N ALA A 55 8.36 3.87 5.00
CA ALA A 55 8.99 4.26 6.26
C ALA A 55 9.22 3.07 7.20
N LEU A 56 8.25 2.14 7.25
CA LEU A 56 8.34 0.92 8.03
C LEU A 56 9.56 0.06 7.68
N ARG A 57 9.94 -0.01 6.40
CA ARG A 57 11.13 -0.78 5.98
C ARG A 57 12.41 -0.19 6.57
N GLY A 58 12.50 1.13 6.66
CA GLY A 58 13.60 1.79 7.35
C GLY A 58 13.58 1.53 8.85
N LEU A 59 12.41 1.56 9.48
CA LEU A 59 12.26 1.22 10.89
C LEU A 59 12.75 -0.21 11.16
N MET A 60 12.27 -1.22 10.44
CA MET A 60 12.68 -2.62 10.67
C MET A 60 14.17 -2.89 10.45
N LEU A 61 14.82 -2.14 9.56
CA LEU A 61 16.25 -2.33 9.27
C LEU A 61 17.17 -1.67 10.30
N HIS A 62 16.73 -0.57 10.92
CA HIS A 62 17.59 0.28 11.75
C HIS A 62 17.12 0.39 13.20
N HIS A 63 15.92 -0.13 13.51
CA HIS A 63 15.26 -0.06 14.81
C HIS A 63 14.55 -1.38 15.13
N ASP A 64 14.42 -1.71 16.41
CA ASP A 64 13.70 -2.90 16.88
C ASP A 64 12.19 -2.61 16.98
N VAL A 65 11.55 -2.41 15.82
CA VAL A 65 10.12 -2.11 15.70
C VAL A 65 9.35 -3.37 15.31
N ASP A 66 8.26 -3.65 16.04
CA ASP A 66 7.26 -4.64 15.63
C ASP A 66 6.43 -4.07 14.46
N PRO A 67 6.54 -4.64 13.24
CA PRO A 67 5.85 -4.12 12.08
C PRO A 67 4.32 -4.25 12.18
N LEU A 68 3.81 -5.20 12.96
CA LEU A 68 2.37 -5.34 13.17
C LEU A 68 1.83 -4.32 14.18
N ASP A 69 2.66 -3.88 15.14
CA ASP A 69 2.32 -2.75 16.01
C ASP A 69 2.31 -1.44 15.23
N PHE A 70 3.30 -1.22 14.34
CA PHE A 70 3.31 -0.09 13.43
C PHE A 70 2.06 -0.06 12.55
N ASP A 71 1.73 -1.17 11.88
CA ASP A 71 0.56 -1.27 11.01
C ASP A 71 -0.75 -0.97 11.77
N ARG A 72 -0.89 -1.51 12.98
CA ARG A 72 -2.05 -1.26 13.85
C ARG A 72 -2.19 0.21 14.24
N LYS A 73 -1.08 0.86 14.58
CA LYS A 73 -1.06 2.28 15.03
C LYS A 73 -1.09 3.28 13.88
N CYS A 74 -0.71 2.86 12.67
CA CYS A 74 -0.67 3.69 11.48
C CYS A 74 -1.86 3.38 10.58
N ASP A 75 -1.73 2.42 9.67
CA ASP A 75 -2.68 2.17 8.58
C ASP A 75 -4.06 1.69 9.07
N GLN A 76 -4.08 0.67 9.93
CA GLN A 76 -5.36 0.15 10.44
C GLN A 76 -6.12 1.19 11.28
N SER A 77 -5.42 2.17 11.84
CA SER A 77 -6.02 3.22 12.67
C SER A 77 -6.61 4.39 11.86
N LEU A 78 -6.47 4.39 10.53
CA LEU A 78 -7.03 5.42 9.66
C LEU A 78 -8.56 5.32 9.62
N PRO A 79 -9.29 6.45 9.63
CA PRO A 79 -10.75 6.47 9.51
C PRO A 79 -11.20 6.37 8.05
N LEU A 80 -10.80 5.30 7.34
CA LEU A 80 -11.01 5.20 5.89
C LEU A 80 -12.50 5.28 5.49
N GLU A 81 -13.39 4.75 6.32
CA GLU A 81 -14.84 4.74 6.10
C GLU A 81 -15.45 6.16 6.06
N ASP A 82 -14.79 7.13 6.69
CA ASP A 82 -15.20 8.54 6.65
C ASP A 82 -14.58 9.30 5.46
N LEU A 83 -13.45 8.81 4.94
CA LEU A 83 -12.61 9.50 3.95
C LEU A 83 -12.88 9.07 2.50
N ILE A 84 -13.30 7.82 2.29
CA ILE A 84 -13.56 7.26 0.96
C ILE A 84 -14.93 6.61 0.90
N LYS A 85 -15.51 6.61 -0.31
CA LYS A 85 -16.86 6.11 -0.58
C LYS A 85 -16.88 5.40 -1.93
N PRO A 86 -17.84 4.49 -2.16
CA PRO A 86 -18.01 3.86 -3.47
C PRO A 86 -18.10 4.89 -4.60
N ASP A 87 -17.40 4.60 -5.70
CA ASP A 87 -17.43 5.38 -6.93
C ASP A 87 -18.04 4.52 -8.06
N PRO A 88 -19.30 4.79 -8.48
CA PRO A 88 -19.93 4.04 -9.55
C PRO A 88 -19.22 4.13 -10.90
N ALA A 89 -18.54 5.25 -11.19
CA ALA A 89 -17.81 5.41 -12.44
C ALA A 89 -16.53 4.56 -12.44
N LEU A 90 -15.80 4.53 -11.32
CA LEU A 90 -14.65 3.62 -11.14
C LEU A 90 -15.07 2.16 -11.23
N ARG A 91 -16.16 1.77 -10.55
CA ARG A 91 -16.67 0.39 -10.64
C ARG A 91 -17.04 0.03 -12.06
N LYS A 92 -17.70 0.93 -12.79
CA LYS A 92 -18.06 0.70 -14.19
C LYS A 92 -16.83 0.54 -15.08
N LEU A 93 -15.80 1.37 -14.88
CA LEU A 93 -14.52 1.25 -15.58
C LEU A 93 -13.90 -0.14 -15.38
N LEU A 94 -13.86 -0.64 -14.15
CA LEU A 94 -13.30 -1.97 -13.85
C LEU A 94 -14.14 -3.11 -14.42
N GLN A 95 -15.47 -2.94 -14.51
CA GLN A 95 -16.37 -3.92 -15.15
C GLN A 95 -16.21 -3.99 -16.68
N ASP A 96 -15.75 -2.91 -17.30
CA ASP A 96 -15.48 -2.85 -18.74
C ASP A 96 -14.10 -3.45 -19.09
N ILE A 97 -13.31 -3.82 -18.08
CA ILE A 97 -12.06 -4.54 -18.21
C ILE A 97 -12.31 -6.03 -17.93
N ASP A 98 -11.54 -6.90 -18.58
CA ASP A 98 -11.53 -8.33 -18.26
C ASP A 98 -10.99 -8.55 -16.84
N ARG A 99 -11.90 -8.81 -15.90
CA ARG A 99 -11.63 -8.94 -14.46
C ARG A 99 -10.60 -10.02 -14.14
N SER A 100 -10.45 -11.04 -15.00
CA SER A 100 -9.42 -12.07 -14.84
C SER A 100 -7.99 -11.56 -15.10
N LYS A 101 -7.83 -10.26 -15.28
CA LYS A 101 -6.54 -9.60 -15.53
C LYS A 101 -6.18 -8.63 -14.42
N ILE A 102 -7.10 -8.31 -13.51
CA ILE A 102 -6.90 -7.25 -12.51
C ILE A 102 -6.31 -7.84 -11.23
N ARG A 103 -5.25 -7.22 -10.71
CA ARG A 103 -4.59 -7.56 -9.44
C ARG A 103 -4.32 -6.29 -8.63
N LEU A 104 -4.76 -6.23 -7.37
CA LEU A 104 -4.71 -5.03 -6.50
C LEU A 104 -4.02 -5.27 -5.15
N HIS A 105 -3.97 -4.25 -4.28
CA HIS A 105 -3.07 -4.20 -3.11
C HIS A 105 -3.67 -4.21 -1.68
N ALA A 106 -4.96 -4.20 -1.36
CA ALA A 106 -5.39 -4.17 0.07
C ALA A 106 -6.89 -4.48 0.21
N GLU A 107 -7.31 -5.32 1.14
CA GLU A 107 -8.72 -5.74 1.23
C GLU A 107 -9.66 -4.64 1.76
N ARG A 108 -9.22 -3.85 2.74
CA ARG A 108 -10.10 -2.89 3.43
C ARG A 108 -10.62 -1.81 2.50
N VAL A 109 -9.73 -1.20 1.72
CA VAL A 109 -10.11 -0.17 0.74
C VAL A 109 -11.08 -0.74 -0.30
N LEU A 110 -10.84 -1.95 -0.79
CA LEU A 110 -11.69 -2.58 -1.80
C LEU A 110 -13.10 -2.84 -1.29
N ARG A 111 -13.25 -3.27 -0.03
CA ARG A 111 -14.55 -3.43 0.61
C ARG A 111 -15.27 -2.09 0.73
N ILE A 112 -14.59 -1.02 1.17
CA ILE A 112 -15.22 0.31 1.30
C ILE A 112 -15.65 0.87 -0.05
N LEU A 113 -14.85 0.65 -1.10
CA LEU A 113 -15.16 1.10 -2.46
C LEU A 113 -16.16 0.20 -3.20
N ASN A 114 -16.58 -0.92 -2.61
CA ASN A 114 -17.35 -1.98 -3.26
C ASN A 114 -16.68 -2.46 -4.56
N LEU A 115 -15.42 -2.90 -4.48
CA LEU A 115 -14.62 -3.38 -5.61
C LEU A 115 -14.02 -4.78 -5.40
N ASP A 116 -14.25 -5.40 -4.25
CA ASP A 116 -13.70 -6.72 -3.89
C ASP A 116 -14.10 -7.84 -4.86
N ASP A 117 -15.29 -7.75 -5.46
CA ASP A 117 -15.79 -8.68 -6.47
C ASP A 117 -15.31 -8.37 -7.91
N GLN A 118 -14.48 -7.35 -8.09
CA GLN A 118 -13.94 -6.93 -9.39
C GLN A 118 -12.50 -7.40 -9.63
N ILE A 119 -11.90 -8.13 -8.69
CA ILE A 119 -10.45 -8.40 -8.66
C ILE A 119 -10.20 -9.88 -8.40
N GLU A 120 -9.20 -10.44 -9.07
CA GLU A 120 -8.90 -11.88 -8.98
C GLU A 120 -7.73 -12.19 -8.03
N GLY A 121 -6.92 -11.20 -7.65
CA GLY A 121 -5.82 -11.43 -6.69
C GLY A 121 -5.27 -10.18 -6.03
N LEU A 122 -4.68 -10.40 -4.85
CA LEU A 122 -4.08 -9.36 -4.01
C LEU A 122 -2.56 -9.54 -3.94
N ILE A 123 -1.79 -8.48 -4.21
CA ILE A 123 -0.35 -8.43 -3.95
C ILE A 123 -0.10 -7.36 -2.89
N PHE A 124 0.44 -7.74 -1.75
CA PHE A 124 0.71 -6.83 -0.64
C PHE A 124 2.07 -7.06 0.02
N CYS A 125 2.52 -6.04 0.76
CA CYS A 125 3.71 -6.14 1.61
C CYS A 125 3.35 -6.97 2.84
N ASP A 126 3.85 -8.19 2.92
CA ASP A 126 3.61 -9.05 4.06
C ASP A 126 4.51 -8.64 5.23
N TYR A 127 3.98 -7.79 6.11
CA TYR A 127 4.69 -7.28 7.28
C TYR A 127 5.07 -8.37 8.30
N THR A 128 4.57 -9.60 8.16
CA THR A 128 5.04 -10.73 8.99
C THR A 128 6.39 -11.29 8.54
N GLN A 129 6.84 -10.92 7.33
CA GLN A 129 8.13 -11.35 6.77
C GLN A 129 9.22 -10.31 7.10
N PRO A 130 10.28 -10.65 7.84
CA PRO A 130 11.31 -9.68 8.25
C PRO A 130 12.00 -8.96 7.09
N ASN A 131 12.10 -9.61 5.93
CA ASN A 131 12.76 -9.07 4.73
C ASN A 131 11.76 -8.87 3.59
N PHE A 132 10.52 -8.45 3.88
CA PHE A 132 9.56 -8.20 2.82
C PHE A 132 10.09 -7.15 1.83
N SER A 133 9.78 -7.36 0.56
CA SER A 133 10.04 -6.38 -0.49
C SER A 133 8.84 -5.44 -0.61
N CYS A 134 9.06 -4.22 -1.09
CA CYS A 134 8.00 -3.25 -1.34
C CYS A 134 8.38 -2.40 -2.55
N LYS A 135 7.41 -1.75 -3.20
CA LYS A 135 7.72 -0.78 -4.26
C LYS A 135 8.67 0.31 -3.73
N PRO A 136 9.68 0.76 -4.50
CA PRO A 136 9.98 0.42 -5.89
C PRO A 136 11.02 -0.71 -6.08
N ASP A 137 11.28 -1.54 -5.06
CA ASP A 137 12.26 -2.64 -5.12
C ASP A 137 11.92 -3.62 -6.27
N PRO A 138 12.85 -3.91 -7.22
CA PRO A 138 12.61 -4.88 -8.30
C PRO A 138 12.12 -6.24 -7.80
N GLU A 139 12.61 -6.67 -6.63
CA GLU A 139 12.21 -7.93 -6.00
C GLU A 139 10.70 -7.99 -5.71
N PHE A 140 10.07 -6.86 -5.38
CA PHE A 140 8.62 -6.79 -5.16
C PHE A 140 7.84 -7.13 -6.44
N TYR A 141 8.30 -6.60 -7.58
CA TYR A 141 7.67 -6.87 -8.87
C TYR A 141 7.89 -8.33 -9.31
N HIS A 142 9.07 -8.90 -9.05
CA HIS A 142 9.32 -10.32 -9.30
C HIS A 142 8.39 -11.22 -8.47
N GLN A 143 8.26 -10.95 -7.17
CA GLN A 143 7.35 -11.69 -6.28
C GLN A 143 5.87 -11.51 -6.67
N ALA A 144 5.48 -10.31 -7.12
CA ALA A 144 4.14 -10.05 -7.64
C ALA A 144 3.84 -10.92 -8.87
N MET A 145 4.75 -10.94 -9.83
CA MET A 145 4.64 -11.74 -11.05
C MET A 145 4.57 -13.24 -10.73
N GLU A 146 5.43 -13.74 -9.84
CA GLU A 146 5.42 -15.14 -9.41
C GLU A 146 4.08 -15.52 -8.76
N LYS A 147 3.60 -14.71 -7.81
CA LYS A 147 2.30 -14.92 -7.15
C LYS A 147 1.12 -14.91 -8.14
N ALA A 148 1.19 -14.12 -9.20
CA ALA A 148 0.16 -14.07 -10.24
C ALA A 148 0.36 -15.10 -11.36
N GLY A 149 1.42 -15.92 -11.32
CA GLY A 149 1.74 -16.88 -12.37
C GLY A 149 2.14 -16.23 -13.70
N VAL A 150 2.66 -15.01 -13.66
CA VAL A 150 3.08 -14.26 -14.85
C VAL A 150 4.58 -14.45 -15.07
N THR A 151 4.97 -14.97 -16.24
CA THR A 151 6.38 -15.21 -16.57
C THR A 151 6.96 -14.21 -17.57
N ASP A 152 6.10 -13.47 -18.27
CA ASP A 152 6.51 -12.50 -19.31
C ASP A 152 6.08 -11.07 -18.90
N PRO A 153 7.03 -10.21 -18.49
CA PRO A 153 6.72 -8.86 -18.05
C PRO A 153 6.15 -7.98 -19.18
N SER A 154 6.37 -8.34 -20.45
CA SER A 154 5.79 -7.59 -21.59
C SER A 154 4.26 -7.70 -21.68
N THR A 155 3.67 -8.63 -20.93
CA THR A 155 2.22 -8.81 -20.82
C THR A 155 1.61 -8.07 -19.64
N CYS A 156 2.42 -7.34 -18.86
CA CYS A 156 1.99 -6.58 -17.69
C CYS A 156 1.78 -5.10 -18.04
N TYR A 157 0.69 -4.54 -17.54
CA TYR A 157 0.39 -3.11 -17.56
C TYR A 157 0.26 -2.61 -16.12
N LEU A 158 0.84 -1.44 -15.84
CA LEU A 158 0.88 -0.77 -14.54
C LEU A 158 0.17 0.58 -14.65
#